data_AF-A0A927QY63-F1
#
_entry.id   AF-A0A927QY63-F1
#
_cell.length_a   1.000
_cell.length_b   1.000
_cell.length_c   1.000
_cell.angle_alpha   90.00
_cell.angle_beta   90.00
_cell.angle_gamma   90.00
#
_symmetry.space_group_name_H-M   'P 1'
#
loop_
_entity.id
_entity.type
_entity.pdbx_description
1 polymer ?
#
loop_
_entity_poly.entity_id
_entity_poly.type
_entity_poly.pdbx_seq_one_letter_code
_entity_poly.pdbx_strand_id
1 'polypeptide(L)'
;MDASWAKVSAKALLRDANPLVRGGLYDDADALYRHFHRARPTGVNHAKIRKCLYLMRPGLIPVLDSRLLRLYGEPARAAARDLTGTYRRTYWAAIRNDLLRNGDAWDLLRAGMRCVDPDGGIVAEAADGLSDLRLLDILAWRMAATHHPDGPGQSKSA
;
A
#
# COMPACT_ATOMS: atom_id res chain seq x y z
N MET A 1 25.66 8.03 4.75
CA MET A 1 25.35 6.60 4.53
C MET A 1 24.25 6.54 3.49
N ASP A 2 24.47 5.84 2.38
CA ASP A 2 23.53 5.76 1.28
C ASP A 2 22.31 4.88 1.61
N ALA A 3 21.21 5.13 0.89
CA ALA A 3 20.02 4.29 0.96
C ALA A 3 20.36 2.85 0.52
N SER A 4 19.98 1.86 1.33
CA SER A 4 20.22 0.43 1.03
C SER A 4 19.28 -0.14 -0.04
N TRP A 5 19.18 0.52 -1.19
CA TRP A 5 18.38 0.07 -2.33
C TRP A 5 18.75 -1.33 -2.80
N ALA A 6 20.02 -1.71 -2.69
CA ALA A 6 20.52 -3.04 -3.06
C ALA A 6 19.92 -4.18 -2.22
N LYS A 7 19.48 -3.90 -0.99
CA LYS A 7 18.83 -4.89 -0.11
C LYS A 7 17.36 -5.10 -0.44
N VAL A 8 16.77 -4.20 -1.21
CA VAL A 8 15.33 -4.22 -1.52
C VAL A 8 15.16 -4.32 -3.03
N SER A 9 14.86 -5.52 -3.52
CA SER A 9 14.59 -5.77 -4.94
C SER A 9 13.45 -4.88 -5.46
N ALA A 10 13.55 -4.43 -6.72
CA ALA A 10 12.47 -3.69 -7.39
C ALA A 10 11.17 -4.52 -7.51
N LYS A 11 11.31 -5.84 -7.56
CA LYS A 11 10.20 -6.80 -7.65
C LYS A 11 9.74 -7.35 -6.30
N ALA A 12 10.30 -6.86 -5.19
CA ALA A 12 9.92 -7.31 -3.86
C ALA A 12 8.43 -7.01 -3.58
N LEU A 13 7.77 -7.95 -2.90
CA LEU A 13 6.36 -7.86 -2.57
C LEU A 13 6.15 -7.77 -1.05
N LEU A 14 5.16 -6.99 -0.62
CA LEU A 14 4.83 -6.85 0.80
C LEU A 14 4.34 -8.16 1.41
N ARG A 15 3.64 -9.01 0.63
CA ARG A 15 3.18 -10.33 1.08
C ARG A 15 4.35 -11.22 1.58
N ASP A 16 5.53 -11.07 0.99
CA ASP A 16 6.73 -11.84 1.33
C ASP A 16 7.52 -11.23 2.51
N ALA A 17 7.23 -9.98 2.87
CA ALA A 17 7.96 -9.25 3.91
C ALA A 17 7.43 -9.61 5.32
N ASN A 18 7.88 -10.74 5.88
CA ASN A 18 7.44 -11.17 7.22
C ASN A 18 8.02 -10.25 8.33
N PRO A 19 7.17 -9.57 9.13
CA PRO A 19 7.62 -8.67 10.20
C PRO A 19 8.28 -9.38 11.39
N LEU A 20 8.13 -10.71 11.53
CA LEU A 20 8.73 -11.51 12.60
C LEU A 20 10.15 -12.00 12.27
N VAL A 21 10.57 -11.93 11.00
CA VAL A 21 11.91 -12.32 10.56
C VAL A 21 12.85 -11.12 10.74
N ARG A 22 13.69 -11.18 11.78
CA ARG A 22 14.69 -10.12 12.05
C ARG A 22 15.71 -10.04 10.92
N GLY A 23 15.98 -8.82 10.46
CA GLY A 23 16.89 -8.57 9.35
C GLY A 23 16.36 -9.04 8.00
N GLY A 24 15.09 -9.42 7.91
CA GLY A 24 14.44 -9.80 6.65
C GLY A 24 13.97 -8.59 5.84
N LEU A 25 13.31 -8.87 4.72
CA LEU A 25 12.79 -7.87 3.77
C LEU A 25 11.94 -6.78 4.44
N TYR A 26 11.20 -7.12 5.50
CA TYR A 26 10.41 -6.16 6.25
C TYR A 26 11.27 -5.10 6.95
N ASP A 27 12.35 -5.53 7.60
CA ASP A 27 13.29 -4.63 8.28
C ASP A 27 14.09 -3.80 7.27
N ASP A 28 14.46 -4.39 6.13
CA ASP A 28 15.14 -3.67 5.04
C ASP A 28 14.24 -2.60 4.41
N ALA A 29 12.97 -2.91 4.17
CA ALA A 29 11.97 -1.94 3.68
C ALA A 29 11.75 -0.80 4.69
N ASP A 30 11.68 -1.13 5.98
CA ASP A 30 11.55 -0.17 7.07
C ASP A 30 12.80 0.71 7.21
N ALA A 31 13.99 0.13 7.05
CA ALA A 31 15.27 0.86 7.06
C ALA A 31 15.38 1.83 5.89
N LEU A 32 14.98 1.42 4.69
CA LEU A 32 14.93 2.27 3.51
C LEU A 32 14.03 3.47 3.74
N TYR A 33 12.82 3.25 4.27
CA TYR A 33 11.94 4.34 4.66
C TYR A 33 12.59 5.27 5.69
N ARG A 34 13.19 4.71 6.75
CA ARG A 34 13.81 5.50 7.84
C ARG A 34 14.95 6.37 7.31
N HIS A 35 15.73 5.87 6.35
CA HIS A 35 16.78 6.63 5.69
C HIS A 35 16.22 7.90 5.04
N PHE A 36 15.24 7.76 4.14
CA PHE A 36 14.66 8.92 3.44
C PHE A 36 13.88 9.85 4.37
N HIS A 37 13.24 9.30 5.39
CA HIS A 37 12.55 10.11 6.38
C HIS A 37 13.53 10.96 7.21
N ARG A 38 14.68 10.40 7.61
CA ARG A 38 15.71 11.15 8.37
C ARG A 38 16.39 12.21 7.52
N ALA A 39 16.64 11.92 6.24
CA ALA A 39 17.31 12.84 5.31
C ALA A 39 16.35 13.85 4.63
N ARG A 40 15.08 13.90 5.03
CA ARG A 40 14.06 14.69 4.31
C ARG A 40 14.29 16.20 4.46
N PRO A 41 14.09 17.00 3.40
CA PRO A 41 14.05 18.46 3.50
C PRO A 41 12.91 18.94 4.41
N THR A 42 13.06 20.14 4.98
CA THR A 42 11.99 20.83 5.70
C THR A 42 10.74 20.97 4.82
N GLY A 43 9.56 20.69 5.37
CA GLY A 43 8.29 20.73 4.62
C GLY A 43 7.96 19.45 3.82
N VAL A 44 8.85 18.46 3.81
CA VAL A 44 8.54 17.12 3.28
C VAL A 44 8.01 16.23 4.40
N ASN A 45 6.77 15.79 4.27
CA ASN A 45 6.11 14.95 5.27
C ASN A 45 6.20 13.46 4.94
N HIS A 46 5.74 12.63 5.87
CA HIS A 46 5.69 11.17 5.73
C HIS A 46 4.98 10.70 4.45
N ALA A 47 3.86 11.34 4.10
CA ALA A 47 3.06 10.94 2.94
C ALA A 47 3.85 11.10 1.63
N LYS A 48 4.59 12.20 1.48
CA LYS A 48 5.44 12.42 0.30
C LYS A 48 6.54 11.37 0.18
N ILE A 49 7.23 11.04 1.28
CA ILE A 49 8.26 9.99 1.29
C ILE A 49 7.68 8.63 0.89
N ARG A 50 6.52 8.25 1.43
CA ARG A 50 5.86 6.98 1.09
C ARG A 50 5.49 6.92 -0.38
N LYS A 51 4.97 8.02 -0.94
CA LYS A 51 4.63 8.10 -2.37
C LYS A 51 5.86 7.89 -3.25
N CYS A 52 6.98 8.56 -2.95
CA CYS A 52 8.22 8.34 -3.69
C CYS A 52 8.72 6.89 -3.58
N LEU A 53 8.71 6.31 -2.38
CA LEU A 53 9.12 4.92 -2.18
C LEU A 53 8.20 3.92 -2.87
N TYR A 54 6.89 4.18 -2.89
CA TYR A 54 5.94 3.39 -3.65
C TYR A 54 6.23 3.41 -5.15
N LEU A 55 6.55 4.58 -5.74
CA LEU A 55 6.92 4.65 -7.16
C LEU A 55 8.16 3.80 -7.47
N MET A 56 9.12 3.73 -6.54
CA MET A 56 10.33 2.94 -6.71
C MET A 56 10.13 1.45 -6.38
N ARG A 57 9.18 1.10 -5.52
CA ARG A 57 8.92 -0.24 -5.00
C ARG A 57 7.41 -0.50 -4.87
N PRO A 58 6.67 -0.56 -5.99
CA PRO A 58 5.20 -0.55 -5.98
C PRO A 58 4.59 -1.82 -5.39
N GLY A 59 5.31 -2.94 -5.40
CA GLY A 59 4.89 -4.19 -4.77
C GLY A 59 5.12 -4.26 -3.26
N LEU A 60 5.98 -3.40 -2.71
CA LEU A 60 6.48 -3.53 -1.33
C LEU A 60 6.02 -2.41 -0.40
N ILE A 61 5.95 -1.16 -0.89
CA ILE A 61 5.72 0.01 -0.03
C ILE A 61 4.29 0.52 -0.23
N PRO A 62 3.38 0.34 0.74
CA PRO A 62 1.99 0.79 0.56
C PRO A 62 1.87 2.32 0.61
N VAL A 63 0.98 2.86 -0.20
CA VAL A 63 0.60 4.29 -0.21
C VAL A 63 -0.30 4.57 0.99
N LEU A 64 0.27 4.69 2.18
CA LEU A 64 -0.52 4.96 3.39
C LEU A 64 -1.06 6.41 3.42
N ASP A 65 -2.16 6.64 2.69
CA ASP A 65 -2.94 7.86 2.68
C ASP A 65 -4.11 7.81 3.67
N SER A 66 -4.96 8.85 3.68
CA SER A 66 -6.08 8.92 4.62
C SER A 66 -7.11 7.80 4.43
N ARG A 67 -7.28 7.25 3.23
CA ARG A 67 -8.24 6.17 2.96
C ARG A 67 -7.73 4.85 3.48
N LEU A 68 -6.48 4.51 3.18
CA LEU A 68 -5.85 3.31 3.73
C LEU A 68 -5.64 3.40 5.24
N LEU A 69 -5.30 4.58 5.77
CA LEU A 69 -5.17 4.77 7.21
C LEU A 69 -6.49 4.53 7.96
N ARG A 70 -7.62 4.93 7.36
CA ARG A 70 -8.95 4.69 7.89
C ARG A 70 -9.36 3.22 7.76
N LEU A 71 -9.18 2.64 6.58
CA LEU A 71 -9.55 1.24 6.30
C LEU A 71 -8.78 0.26 7.21
N TYR A 72 -7.49 0.49 7.41
CA TYR A 72 -6.64 -0.39 8.21
C TYR A 72 -6.44 0.07 9.65
N GLY A 73 -7.20 1.06 10.15
CA GLY A 73 -7.05 1.58 11.51
C GLY A 73 -7.18 0.51 12.59
N GLU A 74 -8.30 -0.20 12.61
CA GLU A 74 -8.53 -1.30 13.55
C GLU A 74 -7.61 -2.51 13.29
N PRO A 75 -7.46 -3.01 12.04
CA PRO A 75 -6.49 -4.07 11.74
C PRO A 75 -5.06 -3.76 12.19
N ALA A 76 -4.60 -2.52 12.02
CA ALA A 76 -3.26 -2.10 12.46
C ALA A 76 -3.14 -2.05 13.98
N ARG A 77 -4.18 -1.64 14.71
CA ARG A 77 -4.20 -1.70 16.18
C ARG A 77 -4.14 -3.14 16.69
N ALA A 78 -4.84 -4.06 16.03
CA ALA A 78 -4.75 -5.48 16.34
C ALA A 78 -3.34 -6.02 16.09
N ALA A 79 -2.75 -5.75 14.92
CA ALA A 79 -1.39 -6.15 14.58
C ALA A 79 -0.31 -5.55 15.51
N ALA A 80 -0.60 -4.41 16.15
CA ALA A 80 0.30 -3.79 17.13
C ALA A 80 0.48 -4.62 18.41
N ARG A 81 -0.49 -5.49 18.75
CA ARG A 81 -0.41 -6.34 19.95
C ARG A 81 0.65 -7.43 19.81
N ASP A 82 0.83 -7.93 18.58
CA ASP A 82 1.76 -9.02 18.28
C ASP A 82 3.14 -8.52 17.84
N LEU A 83 3.27 -7.22 17.54
CA LEU A 83 4.48 -6.61 17.02
C LEU A 83 4.98 -5.49 17.93
N THR A 84 6.17 -5.67 18.50
CA THR A 84 6.91 -4.55 19.10
C THR A 84 7.39 -3.63 17.97
N GLY A 85 6.78 -2.46 17.78
CA GLY A 85 7.18 -1.60 16.66
C GLY A 85 6.45 -0.25 16.56
N THR A 86 6.91 0.57 15.62
CA THR A 86 6.29 1.88 15.33
C THR A 86 4.94 1.73 14.65
N TYR A 87 4.06 2.74 14.80
CA TYR A 87 2.75 2.82 14.13
C TYR A 87 2.77 2.47 12.63
N ARG A 88 3.84 2.79 11.89
CA ARG A 88 3.94 2.39 10.46
C ARG A 88 4.09 0.88 10.28
N ARG A 89 4.88 0.23 11.13
CA ARG A 89 5.10 -1.23 11.09
C ARG A 89 3.81 -1.98 11.40
N THR A 90 2.83 -1.38 12.03
CA THR A 90 1.57 -2.07 12.33
C THR A 90 0.61 -2.00 11.14
N TYR A 91 0.60 -0.89 10.39
CA TYR A 91 -0.17 -0.78 9.13
C TYR A 91 0.36 -1.67 8.02
N TRP A 92 1.68 -1.71 7.81
CA TRP A 92 2.26 -2.58 6.78
C TRP A 92 2.01 -4.06 7.09
N ALA A 93 2.11 -4.45 8.36
CA ALA A 93 1.77 -5.81 8.78
C ALA A 93 0.28 -6.13 8.60
N ALA A 94 -0.61 -5.19 8.92
CA ALA A 94 -2.04 -5.38 8.72
C ALA A 94 -2.39 -5.55 7.23
N ILE A 95 -1.86 -4.69 6.36
CA ILE A 95 -2.04 -4.78 4.90
C ILE A 95 -1.46 -6.10 4.39
N ARG A 96 -0.25 -6.48 4.82
CA ARG A 96 0.36 -7.76 4.46
C ARG A 96 -0.55 -8.95 4.81
N ASN A 97 -1.08 -8.98 6.03
CA ASN A 97 -1.91 -10.07 6.50
C ASN A 97 -3.21 -10.16 5.70
N ASP A 98 -3.76 -9.02 5.29
CA ASP A 98 -4.93 -8.97 4.42
C ASP A 98 -4.64 -9.50 3.00
N LEU A 99 -3.50 -9.12 2.41
CA LEU A 99 -3.05 -9.67 1.12
C LEU A 99 -2.87 -11.20 1.17
N LEU A 100 -2.31 -11.72 2.27
CA LEU A 100 -2.09 -13.15 2.45
C LEU A 100 -3.40 -13.91 2.66
N ARG A 101 -4.29 -13.37 3.52
CA ARG A 101 -5.58 -14.00 3.82
C ARG A 101 -6.48 -14.07 2.59
N ASN A 102 -6.40 -13.08 1.72
CA ASN A 102 -7.27 -12.94 0.56
C ASN A 102 -6.57 -13.29 -0.77
N GLY A 103 -5.50 -14.09 -0.74
CA GLY A 103 -4.72 -14.44 -1.94
C GLY A 103 -5.58 -14.94 -3.10
N ASP A 104 -6.42 -15.94 -2.85
CA ASP A 104 -7.32 -16.51 -3.87
C ASP A 104 -8.32 -15.48 -4.40
N ALA A 105 -8.81 -14.59 -3.53
CA ALA A 105 -9.73 -13.53 -3.94
C ALA A 105 -9.05 -12.48 -4.84
N TRP A 106 -7.77 -12.20 -4.63
CA TRP A 106 -6.99 -11.34 -5.52
C TRP A 106 -6.80 -11.97 -6.90
N ASP A 107 -6.54 -13.28 -6.94
CA ASP A 107 -6.38 -14.00 -8.20
C ASP A 107 -7.71 -14.05 -8.97
N LEU A 108 -8.83 -14.31 -8.28
CA LEU A 108 -10.17 -14.24 -8.87
C LEU A 108 -10.52 -12.84 -9.36
N LEU A 109 -10.17 -11.78 -8.61
CA LEU A 109 -10.38 -10.40 -9.03
C LEU A 109 -9.63 -10.11 -10.34
N ARG A 110 -8.36 -10.49 -10.44
CA ARG A 110 -7.55 -10.30 -11.65
C ARG A 110 -8.09 -11.10 -12.83
N ALA A 111 -8.52 -12.34 -12.60
CA ALA A 111 -9.19 -13.15 -13.62
C ALA A 111 -10.47 -12.47 -14.09
N GLY A 112 -11.31 -11.98 -13.17
CA GLY A 112 -12.53 -11.23 -13.49
C GLY A 112 -12.24 -9.96 -14.31
N MET A 113 -11.21 -9.20 -13.93
CA MET A 113 -10.77 -8.01 -14.68
C MET A 113 -10.38 -8.34 -16.13
N ARG A 114 -9.69 -9.46 -16.37
CA ARG A 114 -9.40 -9.94 -17.73
C ARG A 114 -10.65 -10.38 -18.49
N CYS A 115 -11.56 -11.07 -17.82
CA CYS A 115 -12.79 -11.55 -18.44
C CYS A 115 -13.73 -10.42 -18.91
N VAL A 116 -13.76 -9.30 -18.19
CA VAL A 116 -14.61 -8.14 -18.57
C VAL A 116 -14.02 -7.29 -19.69
N ASP A 117 -12.75 -7.52 -20.05
CA ASP A 117 -12.01 -6.79 -21.08
C ASP A 117 -11.15 -7.77 -21.92
N PRO A 118 -11.80 -8.72 -22.63
CA PRO A 118 -11.12 -9.84 -23.28
C PRO A 118 -10.23 -9.40 -24.45
N ASP A 119 -10.49 -8.22 -25.02
CA ASP A 119 -9.73 -7.66 -26.14
C ASP A 119 -8.40 -7.02 -25.69
N GLY A 120 -8.08 -7.07 -24.39
CA GLY A 120 -6.80 -6.60 -23.86
C GLY A 120 -6.73 -5.08 -23.70
N GLY A 121 -7.85 -4.44 -23.37
CA GLY A 121 -7.89 -3.00 -23.08
C GLY A 121 -7.29 -2.63 -21.72
N ILE A 122 -7.63 -1.41 -21.27
CA ILE A 122 -7.06 -0.82 -20.05
C ILE A 122 -7.31 -1.64 -18.77
N VAL A 123 -8.40 -2.40 -18.70
CA VAL A 123 -8.75 -3.17 -17.49
C VAL A 123 -7.91 -4.45 -17.45
N ALA A 124 -7.74 -5.11 -18.59
CA ALA A 124 -6.84 -6.25 -18.71
C ALA A 124 -5.38 -5.84 -18.45
N GLU A 125 -4.91 -4.74 -19.04
CA GLU A 125 -3.57 -4.20 -18.77
C GLU A 125 -3.37 -3.86 -17.29
N ALA A 126 -4.38 -3.29 -16.62
CA ALA A 126 -4.32 -3.03 -15.19
C ALA A 126 -4.27 -4.33 -14.35
N ALA A 127 -4.95 -5.39 -14.79
CA ALA A 127 -4.94 -6.69 -14.14
C ALA A 127 -3.55 -7.36 -14.18
N ASP A 128 -2.72 -7.04 -15.17
CA ASP A 128 -1.36 -7.55 -15.30
C ASP A 128 -0.28 -6.61 -14.73
N GLY A 129 -0.45 -5.30 -14.95
CA GLY A 129 0.58 -4.31 -14.65
C GLY A 129 0.56 -3.76 -13.23
N LEU A 130 -0.59 -3.77 -12.55
CA LEU A 130 -0.71 -3.18 -11.22
C LEU A 130 -0.33 -4.16 -10.12
N SER A 131 0.48 -3.69 -9.17
CA SER A 131 0.74 -4.43 -7.92
C SER A 131 -0.53 -4.55 -7.09
N ASP A 132 -0.60 -5.55 -6.20
CA ASP A 132 -1.77 -5.69 -5.31
C ASP A 132 -1.93 -4.47 -4.41
N LEU A 133 -0.82 -3.83 -4.01
CA LEU A 133 -0.87 -2.59 -3.23
C LEU A 133 -1.54 -1.45 -3.99
N ARG A 134 -1.36 -1.41 -5.31
CA ARG A 134 -2.02 -0.41 -6.15
C ARG A 134 -3.49 -0.72 -6.37
N LEU A 135 -3.82 -1.99 -6.61
CA LEU A 135 -5.22 -2.41 -6.69
C LEU A 135 -5.96 -2.15 -5.37
N LEU A 136 -5.34 -2.48 -4.24
CA LEU A 136 -5.87 -2.21 -2.91
C LEU A 136 -6.10 -0.71 -2.68
N ASP A 137 -5.15 0.15 -3.07
CA ASP A 137 -5.31 1.61 -3.01
C ASP A 137 -6.52 2.06 -3.85
N ILE A 138 -6.66 1.57 -5.09
CA ILE A 138 -7.82 1.87 -5.95
C ILE A 138 -9.13 1.44 -5.29
N LEU A 139 -9.19 0.22 -4.73
CA LEU A 139 -10.37 -0.29 -4.03
C LEU A 139 -10.70 0.55 -2.79
N ALA A 140 -9.71 0.92 -1.98
CA ALA A 140 -9.90 1.75 -0.80
C ALA A 140 -10.49 3.13 -1.16
N TRP A 141 -10.05 3.72 -2.27
CA TRP A 141 -10.62 4.96 -2.81
C TRP A 141 -12.04 4.78 -3.33
N ARG A 142 -12.32 3.68 -4.04
CA ARG A 142 -13.67 3.37 -4.53
C ARG A 142 -14.67 3.16 -3.40
N MET A 143 -14.33 2.37 -2.39
CA MET A 143 -15.16 2.19 -1.18
C MET A 143 -15.43 3.52 -0.47
N ALA A 144 -14.44 4.41 -0.42
CA ALA A 144 -14.62 5.71 0.20
C ALA A 144 -15.57 6.63 -0.57
N ALA A 145 -15.61 6.52 -1.90
CA ALA A 145 -16.51 7.28 -2.76
C ALA A 145 -17.95 6.78 -2.71
N THR A 146 -18.17 5.47 -2.55
CA THR A 146 -19.50 4.87 -2.42
C THR A 146 -20.15 5.13 -1.06
N HIS A 147 -19.38 5.50 -0.05
CA HIS A 147 -19.87 5.85 1.30
C HIS A 147 -19.93 7.36 1.56
N HIS A 148 -20.04 8.20 0.54
CA HIS A 148 -20.29 9.64 0.74
C HIS A 148 -21.79 9.86 1.01
N PRO A 149 -22.20 10.36 2.19
CA PRO A 149 -23.61 10.54 2.52
C PRO A 149 -24.31 11.74 1.86
N ASP A 150 -23.62 12.56 1.06
CA ASP A 150 -24.23 13.70 0.38
C ASP A 150 -23.72 13.84 -1.07
N GLY A 151 -24.66 14.02 -2.01
CA GLY A 151 -24.42 14.37 -3.39
C GLY A 151 -23.74 15.74 -3.56
N PRO A 152 -23.42 16.17 -4.81
CA PRO A 152 -22.62 17.36 -5.05
C PRO A 152 -23.30 18.60 -4.48
N GLY A 153 -22.65 19.19 -3.47
CA GLY A 153 -23.02 20.48 -2.89
C GLY A 153 -22.99 21.58 -3.95
N GLN A 154 -24.05 22.37 -3.93
CA GLN A 154 -24.33 23.48 -4.84
C GLN A 154 -23.14 24.45 -4.95
N SER A 155 -22.86 24.85 -6.19
CA SER A 155 -22.00 25.97 -6.54
C SER A 155 -22.39 27.22 -5.75
N LYS A 156 -21.42 27.81 -5.05
CA LYS A 156 -21.53 29.20 -4.63
C LYS A 156 -21.30 30.07 -5.86
N SER A 157 -22.38 30.66 -6.38
CA SER A 157 -22.28 31.83 -7.28
C SER A 157 -21.74 33.02 -6.49
N ALA A 158 -20.80 33.73 -7.13
CA ALA A 158 -20.38 35.07 -6.76
C ALA A 158 -21.46 36.10 -7.10
#